data_AF-A0A8C3NZ26-F1
#
_entry.id   AF-A0A8C3NZ26-F1
#
_cell.length_a   1.000
_cell.length_b   1.000
_cell.length_c   1.000
_cell.angle_alpha   90.00
_cell.angle_beta   90.00
_cell.angle_gamma   90.00
#
_symmetry.space_group_name_H-M   'P 1'
#
loop_
_entity.id
_entity.type
_entity.pdbx_description
1 polymer ?
#
loop_
_entity_poly.entity_id
_entity_poly.type
_entity_poly.pdbx_seq_one_letter_code
_entity_poly.pdbx_strand_id
1 'polypeptide(L)'
;MSQRKRSKGFGSSQMTDGGEDDFIPTQTERRSQDQVNQKVSELVQFLLVKDQKKIPIKRADMLKNVIREYRDAYSEIVNKAGKTLQEVFGLQLVEIDSKRHTYILINNLPRAEGKYLCRDEEKEKMGLLLIILSFIFMKGNSVKDSALWEFLHLLRVYPG
;
A
#
# COMPACT_ATOMS: atom_id res chain seq x y z
N MET A 1 92.64 28.44 -10.78
CA MET A 1 91.57 28.89 -9.85
C MET A 1 90.41 29.39 -10.70
N SER A 2 89.13 29.25 -10.39
CA SER A 2 88.36 28.35 -9.54
C SER A 2 86.92 28.49 -10.08
N GLN A 3 86.11 27.45 -9.85
CA GLN A 3 84.79 27.18 -10.43
C GLN A 3 83.67 28.21 -10.15
N ARG A 4 82.61 28.16 -11.00
CA ARG A 4 81.16 27.98 -10.67
C ARG A 4 80.35 28.23 -11.97
N LYS A 5 79.25 27.56 -12.35
CA LYS A 5 78.17 26.86 -11.62
C LYS A 5 77.36 25.96 -12.59
N ARG A 6 77.07 24.73 -12.15
CA ARG A 6 75.89 23.84 -12.32
C ARG A 6 74.73 24.29 -13.24
N SER A 7 74.38 23.55 -14.30
CA SER A 7 73.60 22.28 -14.40
C SER A 7 72.08 22.46 -14.49
N LYS A 8 71.48 22.06 -15.62
CA LYS A 8 70.20 21.32 -15.73
C LYS A 8 69.96 20.98 -17.21
N GLY A 9 70.23 19.73 -17.60
CA GLY A 9 69.74 19.15 -18.84
C GLY A 9 68.51 18.31 -18.52
N PHE A 10 67.36 18.70 -19.06
CA PHE A 10 66.12 17.94 -19.01
C PHE A 10 66.01 17.14 -20.32
N GLY A 11 65.84 15.83 -20.17
CA GLY A 11 65.83 14.87 -21.26
C GLY A 11 64.44 14.65 -21.85
N SER A 12 64.48 14.42 -23.17
CA SER A 12 63.66 13.55 -24.02
C SER A 12 62.15 13.74 -24.13
N SER A 13 61.78 13.97 -25.39
CA SER A 13 60.47 13.91 -26.03
C SER A 13 59.78 12.53 -25.93
N GLN A 14 58.45 12.52 -25.81
CA GLN A 14 57.56 11.80 -26.74
C GLN A 14 56.13 12.33 -26.64
N MET A 15 55.49 12.54 -27.80
CA MET A 15 54.09 12.88 -27.98
C MET A 15 53.24 11.61 -27.90
N THR A 16 52.08 11.67 -27.25
CA THR A 16 50.84 11.03 -27.73
C THR A 16 49.63 11.85 -27.26
N ASP A 17 48.87 12.26 -28.26
CA ASP A 17 47.54 12.85 -28.27
C ASP A 17 46.47 11.94 -27.63
N GLY A 18 45.40 12.53 -27.11
CA GLY A 18 44.25 11.79 -26.59
C GLY A 18 43.56 12.52 -25.43
N GLY A 19 42.50 13.27 -25.73
CA GLY A 19 41.71 14.04 -24.77
C GLY A 19 41.22 13.20 -23.59
N GLU A 20 41.55 13.66 -22.39
CA GLU A 20 40.94 13.22 -21.16
C GLU A 20 39.57 13.89 -21.06
N ASP A 21 38.52 13.13 -21.38
CA ASP A 21 37.16 13.48 -21.03
C ASP A 21 37.11 13.75 -19.52
N ASP A 22 36.91 15.03 -19.18
CA ASP A 22 36.46 15.47 -17.88
C ASP A 22 35.29 14.58 -17.45
N PHE A 23 35.55 13.70 -16.48
CA PHE A 23 34.52 12.94 -15.79
C PHE A 23 33.71 13.91 -14.94
N ILE A 24 32.82 14.68 -15.57
CA ILE A 24 31.75 15.39 -14.89
C ILE A 24 30.85 14.29 -14.33
N PRO A 25 30.74 14.13 -13.00
CA PRO A 25 29.69 13.29 -12.44
C PRO A 25 28.39 14.02 -12.77
N THR A 26 27.67 13.53 -13.78
CA THR A 26 26.39 14.08 -14.19
C THR A 26 25.47 14.05 -12.98
N GLN A 27 25.18 15.25 -12.47
CA GLN A 27 24.66 15.51 -11.14
C GLN A 27 23.14 15.24 -11.05
N THR A 28 22.61 14.19 -11.70
CA THR A 28 21.14 14.02 -11.86
C THR A 28 20.61 12.58 -11.73
N GLU A 29 21.42 11.52 -11.81
CA GLU A 29 20.85 10.15 -11.99
C GLU A 29 21.01 9.16 -10.82
N ARG A 30 21.30 9.62 -9.61
CA ARG A 30 21.20 8.75 -8.42
C ARG A 30 20.46 9.47 -7.31
N ARG A 31 19.14 9.59 -7.45
CA ARG A 31 18.29 9.76 -6.26
C ARG A 31 18.66 8.65 -5.28
N SER A 32 19.02 9.03 -4.05
CA SER A 32 19.51 8.06 -3.07
C SER A 32 18.48 6.96 -2.88
N GLN A 33 18.91 5.71 -2.97
CA GLN A 33 18.06 4.52 -2.80
C GLN A 33 17.22 4.60 -1.51
N ASP A 34 17.75 5.27 -0.49
CA ASP A 34 17.08 5.53 0.78
C ASP A 34 15.82 6.39 0.65
N GLN A 35 15.82 7.40 -0.23
CA GLN A 35 14.64 8.23 -0.50
C GLN A 35 13.54 7.42 -1.17
N VAL A 36 13.89 6.53 -2.10
CA VAL A 36 12.94 5.61 -2.74
C VAL A 36 12.36 4.64 -1.70
N ASN A 37 13.20 4.09 -0.82
CA ASN A 37 12.76 3.18 0.23
C ASN A 37 11.86 3.88 1.27
N GLN A 38 12.13 5.15 1.58
CA GLN A 38 11.24 5.97 2.40
C GLN A 38 9.88 6.15 1.72
N LYS A 39 9.85 6.45 0.42
CA LYS A 39 8.60 6.58 -0.35
C LYS A 39 7.82 5.28 -0.45
N VAL A 40 8.50 4.13 -0.52
CA VAL A 40 7.87 2.80 -0.43
C VAL A 40 7.15 2.65 0.91
N SER A 41 7.83 2.96 2.02
CA SER A 41 7.24 2.88 3.36
C SER A 41 6.02 3.81 3.52
N GLU A 42 6.13 5.05 3.04
CA GLU A 42 5.02 6.00 3.03
C GLU A 42 3.83 5.49 2.19
N LEU A 43 4.10 4.86 1.03
CA LEU A 43 3.06 4.30 0.18
C LEU A 43 2.35 3.13 0.84
N VAL A 44 3.10 2.22 1.47
CA VAL A 44 2.52 1.09 2.22
C VAL A 44 1.58 1.61 3.32
N GLN A 45 2.02 2.57 4.12
CA GLN A 45 1.18 3.17 5.17
C GLN A 45 -0.08 3.83 4.58
N PHE A 46 0.08 4.58 3.49
CA PHE A 46 -1.04 5.20 2.79
C PHE A 46 -2.07 4.17 2.30
N LEU A 47 -1.61 3.08 1.68
CA LEU A 47 -2.46 2.01 1.18
C LEU A 47 -3.24 1.34 2.31
N LEU A 48 -2.58 1.03 3.43
CA LEU A 48 -3.21 0.44 4.61
C LEU A 48 -4.30 1.34 5.20
N VAL A 49 -4.04 2.65 5.33
CA VAL A 49 -5.03 3.61 5.85
C VAL A 49 -6.22 3.76 4.89
N LYS A 50 -5.98 3.73 3.58
CA LYS A 50 -7.06 3.80 2.57
C LYS A 50 -7.94 2.56 2.59
N ASP A 51 -7.35 1.37 2.79
CA ASP A 51 -8.13 0.13 2.85
C ASP A 51 -9.09 0.06 4.05
N GLN A 52 -8.77 0.73 5.16
CA GLN A 52 -9.69 0.80 6.32
C GLN A 52 -11.05 1.41 5.96
N LYS A 53 -11.08 2.34 4.99
CA LYS A 53 -12.33 2.96 4.53
C LYS A 53 -13.09 2.08 3.52
N LYS A 54 -12.49 0.96 3.07
CA LYS A 54 -13.03 0.07 2.03
C LYS A 54 -13.42 0.81 0.74
N ILE A 55 -12.69 1.88 0.42
CA ILE A 55 -12.86 2.67 -0.81
C ILE A 55 -11.74 2.29 -1.80
N PRO A 56 -12.06 2.08 -3.08
CA PRO A 56 -11.05 1.82 -4.10
C PRO A 56 -10.00 2.93 -4.21
N ILE A 57 -8.73 2.53 -4.36
CA ILE A 57 -7.56 3.41 -4.34
C ILE A 57 -7.21 3.82 -5.77
N LYS A 58 -7.22 5.12 -6.07
CA LYS A 58 -6.89 5.62 -7.40
C LYS A 58 -5.39 5.85 -7.56
N ARG A 59 -4.84 5.55 -8.74
CA ARG A 59 -3.45 5.90 -9.10
C ARG A 59 -3.14 7.37 -8.93
N ALA A 60 -4.08 8.24 -9.31
CA ALA A 60 -3.95 9.68 -9.16
C ALA A 60 -3.74 10.09 -7.69
N ASP A 61 -4.40 9.41 -6.75
CA ASP A 61 -4.25 9.68 -5.31
C ASP A 61 -2.88 9.25 -4.80
N MET A 62 -2.36 8.10 -5.25
CA MET A 62 -1.01 7.64 -4.90
C MET A 62 0.06 8.61 -5.42
N LEU A 63 -0.11 9.08 -6.66
CA LEU A 63 0.77 10.06 -7.30
C LEU A 63 0.73 11.41 -6.59
N LYS A 64 -0.46 11.91 -6.22
CA LYS A 64 -0.61 13.23 -5.61
C LYS A 64 -0.16 13.25 -4.14
N ASN A 65 -0.49 12.21 -3.37
CA ASN A 65 -0.31 12.27 -1.92
C ASN A 65 1.08 11.82 -1.48
N VAL A 66 1.63 10.78 -2.12
CA VAL A 66 2.87 10.12 -1.68
C VAL A 66 4.04 10.39 -2.63
N ILE A 67 3.86 10.06 -3.91
CA ILE A 67 4.96 10.00 -4.88
C ILE A 67 5.40 11.39 -5.35
N ARG A 68 4.46 12.30 -5.61
CA ARG A 68 4.67 13.72 -5.95
C ARG A 68 5.71 13.96 -7.04
N GLU A 69 6.97 14.10 -6.63
CA GLU A 69 8.17 14.42 -7.43
C GLU A 69 8.93 13.18 -7.95
N TYR A 70 8.61 11.97 -7.43
CA TYR A 70 9.24 10.68 -7.81
C TYR A 70 8.44 9.93 -8.88
N ARG A 71 7.87 10.63 -9.88
CA ARG A 71 6.94 10.03 -10.86
C ARG A 71 7.61 9.03 -11.80
N ASP A 72 8.87 9.27 -12.13
CA ASP A 72 9.80 8.40 -12.85
C ASP A 72 10.02 7.07 -12.12
N ALA A 73 10.15 7.10 -10.79
CA ALA A 73 10.29 5.90 -9.95
C ALA A 73 8.95 5.27 -9.54
N TYR A 74 7.81 5.72 -10.09
CA TYR A 74 6.47 5.24 -9.70
C TYR A 74 6.37 3.72 -9.75
N SER A 75 6.79 3.12 -10.86
CA SER A 75 6.68 1.68 -11.07
C SER A 75 7.53 0.89 -10.08
N GLU A 76 8.71 1.41 -9.74
CA GLU A 76 9.60 0.77 -8.76
C GLU A 76 9.01 0.85 -7.35
N ILE A 77 8.53 2.03 -6.95
CA ILE A 77 7.94 2.28 -5.63
C ILE A 77 6.71 1.41 -5.43
N VAL A 78 5.79 1.35 -6.41
CA VAL A 78 4.56 0.56 -6.31
C VAL A 78 4.86 -0.93 -6.29
N ASN A 79 5.82 -1.41 -7.10
CA ASN A 79 6.20 -2.82 -7.12
C ASN A 79 6.82 -3.23 -5.77
N LYS A 80 7.76 -2.44 -5.24
CA LYS A 80 8.35 -2.67 -3.92
C LYS A 80 7.29 -2.62 -2.81
N ALA A 81 6.40 -1.63 -2.82
CA ALA A 81 5.31 -1.53 -1.85
C ALA A 81 4.35 -2.73 -1.93
N GLY A 82 4.01 -3.18 -3.14
CA GLY A 82 3.18 -4.36 -3.37
C GLY A 82 3.82 -5.63 -2.81
N LYS A 83 5.13 -5.82 -3.01
CA LYS A 83 5.89 -6.91 -2.41
C LYS A 83 5.89 -6.84 -0.89
N THR A 84 6.16 -5.68 -0.31
CA THR A 84 6.13 -5.48 1.15
C THR A 84 4.74 -5.76 1.72
N LEU A 85 3.67 -5.32 1.06
CA LEU A 85 2.30 -5.64 1.45
C LEU A 85 2.04 -7.15 1.47
N GLN A 86 2.55 -7.87 0.46
CA GLN A 86 2.37 -9.31 0.36
C GLN A 86 3.21 -10.07 1.40
N GLU A 87 4.49 -9.73 1.54
CA GLU A 87 5.45 -10.45 2.38
C GLU A 87 5.29 -10.15 3.87
N VAL A 88 5.00 -8.89 4.24
CA VAL A 88 4.93 -8.45 5.64
C VAL A 88 3.50 -8.47 6.18
N PHE A 89 2.53 -8.07 5.36
CA PHE A 89 1.14 -7.93 5.79
C PHE A 89 0.22 -9.03 5.24
N GLY A 90 0.69 -9.85 4.30
CA GLY A 90 -0.13 -10.85 3.61
C GLY A 90 -1.27 -10.24 2.79
N LEU A 91 -1.13 -8.99 2.37
CA LEU A 91 -2.09 -8.27 1.55
C LEU A 91 -1.60 -8.16 0.09
N GLN A 92 -2.48 -8.35 -0.86
CA GLN A 92 -2.18 -8.20 -2.29
C GLN A 92 -2.82 -6.93 -2.84
N LEU A 93 -2.02 -6.09 -3.48
CA LEU A 93 -2.52 -4.93 -4.24
C LEU A 93 -2.98 -5.39 -5.64
N VAL A 94 -4.26 -5.24 -5.94
CA VAL A 94 -4.88 -5.71 -7.19
C VAL A 94 -5.55 -4.55 -7.92
N GLU A 95 -5.31 -4.45 -9.23
CA GLU A 95 -6.00 -3.49 -10.09
C GLU A 95 -7.37 -4.05 -10.52
N ILE A 96 -8.44 -3.31 -10.22
CA ILE A 96 -9.82 -3.70 -10.56
C ILE A 96 -10.29 -3.07 -11.87
N ASP A 97 -9.72 -1.92 -12.25
CA ASP A 97 -10.11 -1.20 -13.45
C ASP A 97 -8.87 -0.53 -14.07
N SER A 98 -8.40 -1.10 -15.17
CA SER A 98 -7.26 -0.59 -15.93
C SER A 98 -7.54 0.74 -16.65
N LYS A 99 -8.80 1.09 -16.93
CA LYS A 99 -9.15 2.36 -17.59
C LYS A 99 -9.06 3.52 -16.60
N ARG A 100 -9.46 3.28 -15.36
CA ARG A 100 -9.46 4.29 -14.29
C ARG A 100 -8.24 4.19 -13.37
N HIS A 101 -7.39 3.19 -13.58
CA HIS A 101 -6.25 2.84 -12.72
C HIS A 101 -6.63 2.81 -11.25
N THR A 102 -7.57 1.93 -10.93
CA THR A 102 -8.14 1.79 -9.59
C THR A 102 -7.74 0.45 -8.99
N TYR A 103 -7.34 0.46 -7.72
CA TYR A 103 -6.75 -0.67 -7.00
C TYR A 103 -7.51 -0.97 -5.71
N ILE A 104 -7.43 -2.21 -5.27
CA ILE A 104 -7.91 -2.66 -3.94
C ILE A 104 -6.83 -3.49 -3.26
N LEU A 105 -6.91 -3.61 -1.94
CA LEU A 105 -6.11 -4.55 -1.18
C LEU A 105 -6.96 -5.79 -0.86
N ILE A 106 -6.45 -6.95 -1.22
CA ILE A 106 -7.06 -8.25 -0.93
C ILE A 106 -6.24 -8.91 0.18
N ASN A 107 -6.91 -9.50 1.16
CA ASN A 107 -6.25 -10.28 2.19
C ASN A 107 -6.02 -11.71 1.68
N ASN A 108 -4.75 -12.10 1.55
CA ASN A 108 -4.34 -13.42 1.09
C ASN A 108 -3.87 -14.30 2.25
N LEU A 109 -3.88 -13.79 3.49
CA LEU A 109 -3.63 -14.62 4.66
C LEU A 109 -4.74 -15.68 4.76
N PRO A 110 -4.39 -16.92 5.13
CA PRO A 110 -5.40 -17.90 5.49
C PRO A 110 -6.26 -17.24 6.55
N ARG A 111 -7.57 -17.13 6.27
CA ARG A 111 -8.53 -16.61 7.24
C ARG A 111 -8.23 -17.40 8.50
N ALA A 112 -7.82 -16.71 9.57
CA ALA A 112 -7.80 -17.36 10.87
C ALA A 112 -9.25 -17.78 11.07
N GLU A 113 -9.52 -19.05 10.79
CA GLU A 113 -10.73 -19.73 11.17
C GLU A 113 -10.68 -19.72 12.68
N GLY A 114 -10.98 -18.56 13.26
CA GLY A 114 -11.43 -18.48 14.62
C GLY A 114 -12.54 -19.52 14.67
N LYS A 115 -12.37 -20.49 15.55
CA LYS A 115 -13.29 -21.57 15.90
C LYS A 115 -14.69 -21.09 16.34
N TYR A 116 -15.05 -19.85 16.00
CA TYR A 116 -16.25 -19.09 16.29
C TYR A 116 -16.90 -18.51 15.02
N LEU A 117 -16.40 -18.85 13.83
CA LEU A 117 -17.20 -18.69 12.62
C LEU A 117 -18.21 -19.84 12.59
N CYS A 118 -19.23 -19.71 13.45
CA CYS A 118 -20.51 -20.34 13.22
C CYS A 118 -20.81 -20.23 11.73
N ARG A 119 -21.21 -21.36 11.13
CA ARG A 119 -21.61 -21.50 9.73
C ARG A 119 -22.40 -20.24 9.32
N ASP A 120 -22.17 -19.65 8.15
CA ASP A 120 -22.78 -18.35 7.80
C ASP A 120 -24.31 -18.31 8.08
N GLU A 121 -25.02 -19.45 7.92
CA GLU A 121 -26.42 -19.63 8.34
C GLU A 121 -26.68 -19.49 9.85
N GLU A 122 -25.81 -20.03 10.71
CA GLU A 122 -25.91 -19.90 12.17
C GLU A 122 -25.62 -18.47 12.62
N LYS A 123 -24.73 -17.77 11.92
CA LYS A 123 -24.44 -16.35 12.17
C LYS A 123 -25.62 -15.45 11.80
N GLU A 124 -26.29 -15.73 10.68
CA GLU A 124 -27.52 -15.03 10.26
C GLU A 124 -28.67 -15.25 11.25
N LYS A 125 -28.87 -16.50 11.69
CA LYS A 125 -29.85 -16.84 12.73
C LYS A 125 -29.53 -16.17 14.08
N MET A 126 -28.27 -16.15 14.49
CA MET A 126 -27.82 -15.48 15.70
C MET A 126 -28.05 -13.96 15.63
N GLY A 127 -27.79 -13.34 14.48
CA GLY A 127 -28.09 -11.92 14.25
C GLY A 127 -29.58 -11.62 14.41
N LEU A 128 -30.45 -12.41 13.77
CA LEU A 128 -31.90 -12.26 13.89
C LEU A 128 -32.38 -12.47 15.34
N LEU A 129 -31.86 -13.49 16.03
CA LEU A 129 -32.16 -13.76 17.43
C LEU A 129 -31.80 -12.57 18.33
N LEU A 130 -30.62 -11.97 18.16
CA LEU A 130 -30.21 -10.79 18.92
C LEU A 130 -31.11 -9.58 18.69
N ILE A 131 -31.59 -9.40 17.45
CA ILE A 131 -32.53 -8.32 17.11
C ILE A 131 -33.89 -8.55 17.79
N ILE A 132 -34.42 -9.78 17.75
CA ILE A 132 -35.66 -10.16 18.43
C ILE A 132 -35.54 -9.98 19.95
N LEU A 133 -34.46 -10.47 20.55
CA LEU A 133 -34.21 -10.33 21.99
C LEU A 133 -34.08 -8.86 22.40
N SER A 134 -33.40 -8.04 21.59
CA SER A 134 -33.29 -6.59 21.83
C SER A 134 -34.66 -5.92 21.80
N PHE A 135 -35.51 -6.30 20.85
CA PHE A 135 -36.87 -5.77 20.76
C PHE A 135 -37.74 -6.17 21.97
N ILE A 136 -37.65 -7.43 22.41
CA ILE A 136 -38.34 -7.91 23.62
C ILE A 136 -37.85 -7.16 24.86
N PHE A 137 -36.53 -6.98 24.98
CA PHE A 137 -35.91 -6.24 26.07
C PHE A 137 -36.39 -4.78 26.11
N MET A 138 -36.40 -4.09 24.97
CA MET A 138 -36.89 -2.70 24.86
C MET A 138 -38.38 -2.54 25.26
N LYS A 139 -39.17 -3.62 25.22
CA LYS A 139 -40.60 -3.62 25.59
C LYS A 139 -40.87 -4.08 27.02
N GLY A 140 -39.84 -4.31 27.83
CA GLY A 140 -39.99 -4.73 29.23
C GLY A 140 -40.08 -6.25 29.40
N ASN A 141 -39.28 -7.00 28.62
CA ASN A 141 -39.13 -8.45 28.65
C ASN A 141 -40.37 -9.27 28.24
N SER A 142 -41.45 -8.62 27.80
CA SER A 142 -42.65 -9.30 27.31
C SER A 142 -43.28 -8.52 26.15
N VAL A 143 -43.64 -9.23 25.09
CA VAL A 143 -44.21 -8.69 23.85
C VAL A 143 -45.31 -9.63 23.36
N LYS A 144 -46.40 -9.08 22.82
CA LYS A 144 -47.45 -9.86 22.16
C LYS A 144 -46.93 -10.37 20.81
N ASP A 145 -47.25 -11.60 20.46
CA ASP A 145 -46.87 -12.21 19.18
C ASP A 145 -47.21 -11.31 17.98
N SER A 146 -48.37 -10.67 17.98
CA SER A 146 -48.78 -9.74 16.91
C SER A 146 -47.78 -8.60 16.71
N ALA A 147 -47.28 -8.00 17.80
CA ALA A 147 -46.32 -6.91 17.75
C ALA A 147 -44.92 -7.40 17.35
N LEU A 148 -44.57 -8.64 17.67
CA LEU A 148 -43.33 -9.26 17.21
C LEU A 148 -43.39 -9.58 15.72
N TRP A 149 -44.52 -10.09 15.22
CA TRP A 149 -44.72 -10.36 13.79
C TRP A 149 -44.74 -9.09 12.95
N GLU A 150 -45.38 -8.01 13.42
CA GLU A 150 -45.30 -6.70 12.77
C GLU A 150 -43.85 -6.21 12.64
N PHE A 151 -43.06 -6.35 13.71
CA PHE A 151 -41.64 -6.00 13.72
C PHE A 151 -40.80 -6.87 12.77
N LEU A 152 -41.07 -8.17 12.69
CA LEU A 152 -40.41 -9.07 11.74
C LEU A 152 -40.78 -8.74 10.29
N HIS A 153 -42.03 -8.36 10.02
CA HIS A 153 -42.45 -7.88 8.71
C HIS A 153 -41.74 -6.58 8.30
N LEU A 154 -41.50 -5.65 9.24
CA LEU A 154 -40.67 -4.46 9.01
C LEU A 154 -39.23 -4.82 8.60
N LEU A 155 -38.71 -5.94 9.11
CA LEU A 155 -37.40 -6.50 8.74
C LEU A 155 -37.44 -7.38 7.47
N ARG A 156 -38.59 -7.45 6.78
CA ARG A 156 -38.82 -8.31 5.60
C ARG A 156 -38.65 -9.81 5.87
N VAL A 157 -38.81 -10.23 7.12
CA VAL A 157 -38.84 -11.65 7.50
C VAL A 157 -40.30 -12.09 7.46
N TYR A 158 -40.59 -13.09 6.63
CA TYR A 158 -41.93 -13.66 6.50
C TYR A 158 -41.96 -15.05 7.13
N PRO A 159 -43.10 -15.47 7.70
CA PRO A 159 -43.30 -16.87 8.06
C PRO A 159 -43.15 -17.72 6.78
N GLY A 160 -42.35 -18.79 6.89
CA GLY A 160 -42.17 -19.79 5.83
C GLY A 160 -43.29 -20.82 5.83
#